data_AF-A0A961T895-F1
#
_entry.id   AF-A0A961T895-F1
#
_cell.length_a   1.000
_cell.length_b   1.000
_cell.length_c   1.000
_cell.angle_alpha   90.00
_cell.angle_beta   90.00
_cell.angle_gamma   90.00
#
_symmetry.space_group_name_H-M   'P 1'
#
loop_
_entity.id
_entity.type
_entity.pdbx_description
1 polymer ?
#
loop_
_entity_poly.entity_id
_entity_poly.type
_entity_poly.pdbx_seq_one_letter_code
_entity_poly.pdbx_strand_id
1 'polypeptide(L)'
;MSQGDAGAVERYNADRTTCASLKAALEESGSAIIRYSSSSIANLPLFDLFVDSQAQCAPGETVRTKRITASDGVCSLLICERIQGEYDPPPAPAPTPTPTPTPAPQPEPDPEPEPESEGEGPPP
;
A
#
# COMPACT_ATOMS: atom_id res chain seq x y z
N MET A 1 8.50 37.85 1.65
CA MET A 1 8.11 36.80 0.70
C MET A 1 8.16 35.50 1.48
N SER A 2 7.00 34.99 1.94
CA SER A 2 6.92 33.78 2.76
C SER A 2 6.93 32.59 1.82
N GLN A 3 8.00 31.79 1.82
CA GLN A 3 8.03 30.51 1.11
C GLN A 3 7.14 29.54 1.88
N GLY A 4 6.24 28.87 1.16
CA GLY A 4 5.52 27.73 1.70
C GLY A 4 6.50 26.57 1.77
N ASP A 5 7.05 26.32 2.95
CA ASP A 5 7.83 25.12 3.22
C ASP A 5 6.85 23.94 3.25
N ALA A 6 6.64 23.33 2.08
CA ALA A 6 6.21 21.95 2.02
C ALA A 6 7.23 21.16 2.83
N GLY A 7 6.87 20.72 4.04
CA GLY A 7 7.76 20.08 5.00
C GLY A 7 8.54 18.96 4.33
N ALA A 8 9.78 19.26 3.95
CA ALA A 8 10.68 18.28 3.38
C ALA A 8 10.95 17.29 4.51
N VAL A 9 10.48 16.05 4.38
CA VAL A 9 10.88 14.99 5.31
C VAL A 9 12.38 14.86 5.18
N GLU A 10 13.10 15.42 6.14
CA GLU A 10 14.56 15.45 6.10
C GLU A 10 15.10 14.03 6.21
N ARG A 11 16.06 13.74 5.33
CA ARG A 11 16.68 12.42 5.22
C ARG A 11 18.06 12.48 5.84
N TYR A 12 18.24 11.78 6.95
CA TYR A 12 19.49 11.76 7.68
C TYR A 12 20.24 10.44 7.47
N ASN A 13 21.57 10.50 7.56
CA ASN A 13 22.44 9.32 7.55
C ASN A 13 23.06 9.16 8.92
N ALA A 14 22.59 8.21 9.73
CA ALA A 14 23.09 8.00 11.08
C ALA A 14 24.62 7.75 11.11
N ASP A 15 25.18 7.10 10.09
CA ASP A 15 26.61 6.83 10.00
C ASP A 15 27.47 8.11 9.91
N ARG A 16 26.89 9.26 9.51
CA ARG A 16 27.58 10.56 9.35
C ARG A 16 27.08 11.65 10.28
N THR A 17 26.11 11.36 11.13
CA THR A 17 25.46 12.32 12.01
C THR A 17 25.52 11.81 13.45
N THR A 18 25.64 12.72 14.42
CA THR A 18 25.62 12.35 15.84
C THR A 18 24.20 12.04 16.31
N CYS A 19 24.08 11.23 17.37
CA CYS A 19 22.80 10.94 18.00
C CYS A 19 22.08 12.22 18.47
N ALA A 20 22.82 13.21 18.97
CA ALA A 20 22.27 14.49 19.39
C ALA A 20 21.63 15.26 18.23
N SER A 21 22.30 15.33 17.08
CA SER A 21 21.76 15.98 15.88
C SER A 21 20.53 15.25 15.32
N LEU A 22 20.51 13.91 15.35
CA LEU A 22 19.33 13.14 14.94
C LEU A 22 18.14 13.41 15.85
N LYS A 23 18.35 13.50 17.17
CA LYS A 23 17.30 13.85 18.12
C LYS A 23 16.80 15.28 17.92
N ALA A 24 17.69 16.24 17.77
CA ALA A 24 17.34 17.63 17.49
C ALA A 24 16.49 17.76 16.22
N ALA A 25 16.85 17.02 15.16
CA ALA A 25 16.07 16.99 13.93
C ALA A 25 14.66 16.43 14.13
N LEU A 26 14.51 15.38 14.95
CA LEU A 26 13.20 14.84 15.31
C LEU A 26 12.39 15.81 16.17
N GLU A 27 13.01 16.50 17.12
CA GLU A 27 12.36 17.52 17.95
C GLU A 27 11.88 18.71 17.12
N GLU A 28 12.61 19.09 16.07
CA GLU A 28 12.25 20.20 15.17
C GLU A 28 11.19 19.81 14.14
N SER A 29 11.35 18.65 13.50
CA SER A 29 10.50 18.23 12.38
C SER A 29 9.32 17.34 12.80
N GLY A 30 9.34 16.83 14.03
CA GLY A 30 8.44 15.80 14.54
C GLY A 30 8.72 14.40 14.00
N SER A 31 9.16 14.26 12.75
CA SER A 31 9.55 12.97 12.17
C SER A 31 10.62 13.13 11.10
N ALA A 32 11.44 12.10 10.92
CA ALA A 32 12.50 12.08 9.90
C ALA A 32 12.77 10.66 9.39
N ILE A 33 13.14 10.54 8.11
CA ILE A 33 13.59 9.26 7.56
C ILE A 33 15.10 9.16 7.82
N ILE A 34 15.51 8.17 8.60
CA ILE A 34 16.91 8.00 8.96
C ILE A 34 17.42 6.70 8.33
N ARG A 35 18.49 6.83 7.53
CA ARG A 35 19.29 5.72 7.04
C ARG A 35 20.30 5.31 8.10
N TYR A 36 20.39 4.02 8.40
CA TYR A 36 21.38 3.47 9.33
C TYR A 36 21.85 2.09 8.87
N SER A 37 22.99 1.66 9.37
CA SER A 37 23.55 0.34 9.08
C SER A 37 22.90 -0.74 9.95
N SER A 38 22.50 -1.86 9.34
CA SER A 38 21.98 -3.02 10.09
C SER A 38 23.05 -3.59 11.03
N SER A 39 22.69 -3.82 12.29
CA SER A 39 23.57 -4.46 13.27
C SER A 39 23.74 -5.97 13.05
N SER A 40 22.80 -6.59 12.33
CA SER A 40 22.75 -8.05 12.15
C SER A 40 23.19 -8.50 10.76
N ILE A 41 23.16 -7.61 9.77
CA ILE A 41 23.45 -7.94 8.37
C ILE A 41 24.47 -6.94 7.83
N ALA A 42 25.66 -7.42 7.48
CA ALA A 42 26.71 -6.59 6.91
C ALA A 42 26.27 -5.95 5.57
N ASN A 43 26.64 -4.68 5.36
CA ASN A 43 26.34 -3.91 4.15
C ASN A 43 24.85 -3.73 3.82
N LEU A 44 23.94 -3.97 4.76
CA LEU A 44 22.52 -3.69 4.55
C LEU A 44 22.16 -2.30 5.11
N PRO A 45 21.92 -1.29 4.26
CA PRO A 45 21.33 -0.04 4.70
C PRO A 45 19.86 -0.23 5.02
N LEU A 46 19.48 0.15 6.23
CA LEU A 46 18.09 0.20 6.66
C LEU A 46 17.62 1.65 6.67
N PHE A 47 16.33 1.84 6.44
CA PHE A 47 15.66 3.12 6.48
C PHE A 47 14.38 2.93 7.28
N ASP A 48 14.22 3.72 8.33
CA ASP A 48 12.97 3.77 9.08
C ASP A 48 12.52 5.23 9.21
N LEU A 49 11.22 5.41 9.40
CA LEU A 49 10.64 6.68 9.82
C LEU A 49 10.71 6.75 11.35
N PHE A 50 11.51 7.68 11.87
CA PHE A 50 11.62 7.95 13.29
C PHE A 50 10.76 9.16 13.67
N VAL A 51 10.31 9.18 14.91
CA VAL A 51 9.42 10.20 15.47
C VAL A 51 9.98 10.74 16.79
N ASP A 52 9.59 11.95 17.19
CA ASP A 52 9.88 12.50 18.52
C ASP A 52 9.00 11.91 19.63
N SER A 53 7.72 11.64 19.37
CA SER A 53 6.77 11.20 20.38
C SER A 53 5.54 10.49 19.81
N GLN A 54 4.62 10.09 20.70
CA GLN A 54 3.38 9.39 20.37
C GLN A 54 2.42 10.23 19.50
N ALA A 55 2.57 11.55 19.51
CA ALA A 55 1.66 12.45 18.79
C ALA A 55 1.76 12.29 17.26
N GLN A 56 2.87 11.75 16.75
CA GLN A 56 3.09 11.55 15.32
C GLN A 56 2.72 10.14 14.84
N CYS A 57 2.36 9.25 15.76
CA CYS A 57 1.92 7.91 15.41
C CYS A 57 0.43 7.90 15.02
N ALA A 58 0.08 7.01 14.10
CA ALA A 58 -1.31 6.84 13.68
C ALA A 58 -2.17 6.25 14.80
N PRO A 59 -3.50 6.45 14.76
CA PRO A 59 -4.39 5.74 15.68
C PRO A 59 -4.20 4.21 15.56
N GLY A 60 -3.96 3.55 16.69
CA GLY A 60 -3.64 2.11 16.74
C GLY A 60 -2.14 1.79 16.66
N GLU A 61 -1.28 2.80 16.64
CA GLU A 61 0.18 2.68 16.80
C GLU A 61 0.64 3.14 18.18
N THR A 62 1.76 2.61 18.63
CA THR A 62 2.47 3.04 19.83
C THR A 62 3.93 3.30 19.52
N VAL A 63 4.56 4.23 20.25
CA VAL A 63 6.00 4.46 20.13
C VAL A 63 6.78 3.28 20.70
N ARG A 64 7.81 2.88 19.95
CA ARG A 64 8.76 1.85 20.33
C ARG A 64 10.17 2.35 20.17
N THR A 65 11.02 2.04 21.13
CA THR A 65 12.43 2.44 21.10
C THR A 65 13.19 1.52 20.15
N LYS A 66 13.72 2.10 19.08
CA LYS A 66 14.62 1.44 18.12
C LYS A 66 16.06 1.90 18.41
N ARG A 67 16.97 0.93 18.47
CA ARG A 67 18.40 1.18 18.68
C ARG A 67 19.13 1.11 17.34
N ILE A 68 19.88 2.16 17.01
CA ILE A 68 20.68 2.27 15.80
C ILE A 68 22.12 2.68 16.13
N THR A 69 23.02 2.54 15.17
CA THR A 69 24.40 3.04 15.28
C THR A 69 24.49 4.39 14.56
N ALA A 70 24.86 5.42 15.32
CA ALA A 70 25.19 6.75 14.83
C ALA A 70 26.72 6.94 14.80
N SER A 71 27.22 8.09 14.30
CA SER A 71 28.67 8.35 14.23
C SER A 71 29.38 8.38 15.59
N ASP A 72 28.67 8.79 16.64
CA ASP A 72 29.18 8.94 18.01
C ASP A 72 28.89 7.73 18.90
N GLY A 73 28.16 6.72 18.39
CA GLY A 73 27.87 5.48 19.09
C GLY A 73 26.42 5.02 18.94
N VAL A 74 25.95 4.25 19.91
CA VAL A 74 24.60 3.68 19.89
C VAL A 74 23.57 4.76 20.24
N CYS A 75 22.58 4.96 19.37
CA CYS A 75 21.50 5.91 19.54
C CYS A 75 20.15 5.19 19.69
N SER A 76 19.35 5.63 20.67
CA SER A 76 17.98 5.14 20.87
C SER A 76 17.01 6.23 20.40
N LEU A 77 16.20 5.91 19.41
CA LEU A 77 15.19 6.78 18.81
C LEU A 77 13.83 6.08 18.84
N LEU A 78 12.74 6.81 18.60
CA LEU A 78 11.39 6.24 18.59
C LEU A 78 10.94 5.98 17.16
N ILE A 79 10.24 4.87 16.97
CA ILE A 79 9.48 4.55 15.76
C ILE A 79 8.03 4.30 16.16
N CYS A 80 7.11 4.49 15.22
CA CYS A 80 5.73 4.05 15.39
C CYS A 80 5.63 2.57 15.02
N GLU A 81 5.05 1.78 15.91
CA GLU A 81 4.77 0.36 15.66
C GLU A 81 3.28 0.11 15.90
N ARG A 82 2.61 -0.56 14.96
CA ARG A 82 1.21 -0.95 15.16
C ARG A 82 1.11 -1.90 16.35
N ILE A 83 0.16 -1.63 17.23
CA ILE A 83 -0.13 -2.47 18.40
C ILE A 83 -0.79 -3.81 17.98
N GLN A 84 -1.03 -4.01 16.68
CA GLN A 84 -1.59 -5.26 16.13
C GLN A 84 -0.58 -6.40 16.18
N GLY A 85 -0.39 -6.95 17.37
CA GLY A 85 -0.13 -8.37 17.54
C GLY A 85 -1.44 -9.13 17.38
N GLU A 86 -1.94 -9.28 16.16
CA GLU A 86 -2.83 -10.39 15.82
C GLU A 86 -2.85 -10.58 14.30
N TYR A 87 -2.72 -11.83 13.90
CA TYR A 87 -2.70 -12.29 12.51
C TYR A 87 -3.90 -11.74 11.73
N ASP A 88 -3.66 -11.17 10.55
CA ASP A 88 -4.69 -11.06 9.51
C ASP A 88 -5.01 -12.52 9.08
N PRO A 89 -6.20 -13.08 9.39
CA PRO A 89 -6.53 -14.40 8.90
C PRO A 89 -6.58 -14.32 7.37
N PRO A 90 -6.01 -15.30 6.65
CA PRO A 90 -6.02 -15.28 5.19
C PRO A 90 -7.45 -15.11 4.67
N PRO A 91 -7.67 -14.32 3.61
CA PRO A 91 -8.99 -14.12 3.04
C PRO A 91 -9.61 -15.48 2.71
N ALA A 92 -10.90 -15.64 3.04
CA ALA A 92 -11.62 -16.87 2.73
C ALA A 92 -11.53 -17.21 1.23
N PRO A 93 -11.44 -18.50 0.85
CA PRO A 93 -11.41 -18.88 -0.55
C PRO A 93 -12.68 -18.39 -1.26
N ALA A 94 -12.52 -17.83 -2.46
CA ALA A 94 -13.64 -17.38 -3.28
C ALA A 94 -14.60 -18.55 -3.60
N PRO A 95 -15.92 -18.31 -3.71
CA PRO A 95 -16.85 -19.34 -4.12
C PRO A 95 -16.54 -19.79 -5.56
N THR A 96 -16.45 -21.11 -5.78
CA THR A 96 -16.29 -21.70 -7.12
C THR A 96 -17.52 -21.34 -7.97
N PRO A 97 -17.34 -20.83 -9.22
CA PRO A 97 -18.49 -20.56 -10.08
C PRO A 97 -19.23 -21.87 -10.39
N THR A 98 -20.55 -21.84 -10.28
CA THR A 98 -21.43 -22.94 -10.70
C THR A 98 -21.30 -23.12 -12.23
N PRO A 99 -21.14 -24.34 -12.75
CA PRO A 99 -21.08 -24.55 -14.21
C PRO A 99 -22.38 -24.10 -14.87
N THR A 100 -22.27 -23.32 -15.94
CA THR A 100 -23.39 -22.90 -16.79
C THR A 100 -24.06 -24.13 -17.41
N PRO A 101 -25.39 -24.27 -17.37
CA PRO A 101 -26.07 -25.38 -18.03
C PRO A 101 -25.82 -25.34 -19.55
N THR A 102 -25.53 -26.50 -20.14
CA THR A 102 -25.40 -26.68 -21.60
C THR A 102 -26.72 -26.31 -22.29
N PRO A 103 -26.71 -25.43 -23.32
CA PRO A 103 -27.92 -25.10 -24.06
C PRO A 103 -28.50 -26.33 -24.76
N ALA A 104 -29.83 -26.45 -24.76
CA ALA A 104 -30.55 -27.51 -25.47
C ALA A 104 -30.37 -27.36 -26.99
N PRO A 105 -30.37 -28.45 -27.78
CA PRO A 105 -30.31 -28.39 -29.23
C PRO A 105 -31.51 -27.62 -29.80
N GLN A 106 -31.26 -26.69 -30.71
CA GLN A 106 -32.28 -25.90 -31.40
C GLN A 106 -33.01 -26.77 -32.44
N PRO A 107 -34.35 -26.72 -32.55
CA PRO A 107 -35.07 -27.44 -33.59
C PRO A 107 -34.72 -26.92 -34.99
N GLU A 108 -34.61 -27.84 -35.96
CA GLU A 108 -34.32 -27.54 -37.36
C GLU A 108 -35.49 -26.76 -38.01
N PRO A 109 -35.21 -25.76 -38.87
CA PRO A 109 -36.26 -25.00 -39.56
C PRO A 109 -36.99 -25.87 -40.59
N ASP A 110 -38.32 -25.76 -40.58
CA ASP A 110 -39.25 -26.39 -41.52
C ASP A 110 -39.13 -25.74 -42.92
N PRO A 111 -39.22 -26.50 -44.03
CA PRO A 111 -39.05 -25.95 -45.37
C PRO A 111 -40.18 -24.98 -45.78
N GLU A 112 -39.78 -23.85 -46.36
CA GLU A 112 -40.64 -22.77 -46.86
C GLU A 112 -41.55 -23.24 -48.02
N PRO A 113 -42.86 -22.91 -48.02
CA PRO A 113 -43.77 -23.27 -49.10
C PRO A 113 -43.57 -22.40 -50.35
N GLU A 114 -43.62 -23.04 -51.53
CA GLU A 114 -43.47 -22.39 -52.85
C GLU A 114 -44.59 -21.36 -53.13
N PRO A 115 -44.29 -20.16 -53.65
CA PRO A 115 -45.30 -19.13 -53.89
C PRO A 115 -46.12 -19.38 -55.16
N GLU A 116 -47.44 -19.48 -55.00
CA GLU A 116 -48.43 -19.42 -56.09
C GLU A 116 -48.52 -17.98 -56.62
N SER A 117 -48.40 -17.82 -57.95
CA SER A 117 -48.52 -16.54 -58.65
C SER A 117 -49.99 -16.15 -58.79
N GLU A 118 -50.44 -15.08 -58.13
CA GLU A 118 -51.76 -14.48 -58.37
C GLU A 118 -51.66 -13.03 -58.83
N GLY A 119 -52.49 -12.73 -59.84
CA GLY A 119 -52.42 -11.57 -60.71
C GLY A 119 -52.78 -10.26 -60.05
N GLU A 120 -52.00 -9.26 -60.42
CA GLU A 120 -52.11 -7.86 -60.06
C GLU A 120 -53.24 -7.18 -60.86
N GLY A 121 -54.11 -6.44 -60.18
CA GLY A 121 -55.09 -5.56 -60.80
C GLY A 121 -55.44 -4.40 -59.86
N PRO A 122 -54.83 -3.20 -60.02
CA PRO A 122 -55.12 -2.04 -59.19
C PRO A 122 -56.26 -1.13 -59.75
N PRO A 123 -56.92 -0.33 -58.89
CA PRO A 123 -58.18 0.39 -59.14
C PRO A 123 -57.95 1.85 -59.63
N PRO A 124 -59.01 2.63 -59.98
CA PRO A 124 -59.81 3.35 -58.97
C PRO A 124 -61.33 3.13 -59.06
#